data_AF-A0A7V3LHT5-F1
#
_entry.id   AF-A0A7V3LHT5-F1
#
_cell.length_a   1.000
_cell.length_b   1.000
_cell.length_c   1.000
_cell.angle_alpha   90.00
_cell.angle_beta   90.00
_cell.angle_gamma   90.00
#
_symmetry.space_group_name_H-M   'P 1'
#
loop_
_entity.id
_entity.type
_entity.pdbx_description
1 polymer ?
#
loop_
_entity_poly.entity_id
_entity_poly.type
_entity_poly.pdbx_seq_one_letter_code
_entity_poly.pdbx_strand_id
1 'polypeptide(L)' 'MYLVGEDIEPGVYDGVVVKEQGHWARLKGTDGMVSQIIANGIVRGPFVLTIVQSDVAVELRGVILTAR' A
#
# COMPACT_ATOMS: atom_id res chain seq x y z
N MET A 1 1.41 8.48 1.87
CA MET A 1 1.84 7.41 2.79
C MET A 1 0.82 7.39 3.90
N TYR A 2 0.46 6.20 4.38
CA TYR A 2 -0.51 5.97 5.44
C TYR A 2 0.15 5.08 6.49
N LEU A 3 0.15 5.49 7.75
CA LEU A 3 0.64 4.71 8.88
C LEU A 3 -0.35 3.58 9.20
N VAL A 4 0.16 2.37 9.37
CA VAL A 4 -0.67 1.19 9.64
C VAL A 4 -1.08 1.20 11.12
N GLY A 5 -2.38 1.07 11.39
CA GLY A 5 -2.98 1.18 12.72
C GLY A 5 -3.28 2.61 13.17
N GLU A 6 -3.00 3.62 12.33
CA GLU A 6 -3.37 5.02 12.58
C GLU A 6 -4.20 5.57 11.41
N ASP A 7 -3.64 5.57 10.21
CA ASP A 7 -4.31 6.08 9.01
C ASP A 7 -5.03 4.97 8.22
N ILE A 8 -4.58 3.72 8.36
CA ILE A 8 -5.13 2.56 7.66
C ILE A 8 -4.99 1.29 8.53
N GLU A 9 -6.08 0.56 8.70
CA GLU A 9 -6.08 -0.68 9.48
C GLU A 9 -5.42 -1.85 8.72
N PRO A 10 -4.77 -2.81 9.40
CA PRO A 10 -4.40 -4.07 8.80
C PRO A 10 -5.64 -4.79 8.23
N GLY A 11 -5.50 -5.41 7.06
CA GLY A 11 -6.63 -6.06 6.41
C GLY A 11 -6.40 -6.33 4.94
N VAL A 12 -7.45 -6.84 4.30
CA VAL A 12 -7.48 -7.08 2.86
C VAL A 12 -8.26 -5.95 2.19
N TYR A 13 -7.69 -5.38 1.14
CA TYR A 13 -8.25 -4.24 0.43
C TYR A 13 -8.43 -4.57 -1.05
N ASP A 14 -9.52 -4.08 -1.62
CA ASP A 14 -9.67 -3.90 -3.06
C ASP A 14 -8.97 -2.63 -3.49
N GLY A 15 -8.09 -2.75 -4.47
CA GLY A 15 -7.35 -1.64 -5.06
C GLY A 15 -7.81 -1.34 -6.47
N VAL A 16 -7.99 -0.06 -6.77
CA VAL A 16 -8.27 0.45 -8.12
C VAL A 16 -7.20 1.45 -8.55
N VAL A 17 -6.92 1.50 -9.85
CA VAL A 17 -5.97 2.45 -10.45
C VAL A 17 -6.73 3.67 -10.95
N VAL A 18 -6.26 4.87 -10.60
CA VAL A 18 -6.93 6.15 -10.94
C VAL A 18 -6.54 6.66 -12.35
N LYS A 19 -5.40 6.21 -12.89
CA LYS A 19 -4.89 6.59 -14.22
C LYS A 19 -4.50 5.32 -15.01
N GLU A 20 -3.44 5.39 -15.82
CA GLU A 20 -2.93 4.25 -16.60
C GLU A 20 -2.19 3.20 -15.74
N GLN A 21 -1.53 3.65 -14.68
CA GLN A 21 -0.84 2.78 -13.73
C GLN A 21 -0.80 3.41 -12.34
N GLY A 22 -0.64 2.55 -11.34
CA GLY A 22 -0.45 2.93 -9.95
C GLY A 22 0.66 2.10 -9.32
N HIS A 23 1.10 2.55 -8.15
CA HIS A 23 2.12 1.88 -7.34
C HIS A 23 1.64 1.79 -5.89
N TRP A 24 1.91 0.65 -5.28
CA TRP A 24 1.79 0.47 -3.84
C TRP A 24 3.10 -0.08 -3.27
N ALA A 25 3.42 0.25 -2.03
CA ALA A 25 4.50 -0.38 -1.28
C ALA A 25 4.11 -0.58 0.18
N ARG A 26 4.37 -1.77 0.72
CA ARG A 26 4.33 -2.07 2.16
C ARG A 26 5.71 -1.82 2.74
N LEU A 27 5.78 -1.07 3.83
CA LEU A 27 7.02 -0.58 4.40
C LEU A 27 7.20 -1.06 5.85
N LYS A 28 8.44 -1.38 6.24
CA LYS A 28 8.84 -1.66 7.62
C LYS A 28 9.42 -0.43 8.35
N GLY A 29 9.39 0.73 7.71
CA GLY A 29 9.91 2.00 8.22
C GLY A 29 9.58 3.18 7.31
N THR A 30 9.75 4.40 7.81
CA THR A 30 9.30 5.65 7.18
C THR A 30 10.43 6.63 6.86
N ASP A 31 11.69 6.20 6.94
CA ASP A 31 12.88 7.03 6.68
C ASP A 31 13.13 7.33 5.18
N GLY A 32 12.28 6.83 4.29
CA GLY A 32 12.35 7.04 2.85
C GLY A 32 13.39 6.17 2.13
N MET A 33 14.08 5.26 2.82
CA MET A 33 15.07 4.38 2.20
C MET A 33 14.40 3.20 1.49
N VAL A 34 14.99 2.79 0.36
CA VAL A 34 14.56 1.59 -0.40
C VAL A 34 14.64 0.33 0.47
N SER A 35 15.58 0.28 1.42
CA SER A 35 15.73 -0.82 2.38
C SER A 35 14.52 -1.04 3.28
N GLN A 36 13.60 -0.06 3.37
CA GLN A 36 12.36 -0.18 4.14
C GLN A 36 11.22 -0.85 3.38
N ILE A 37 11.36 -1.11 2.08
CA ILE A 37 10.32 -1.76 1.30
C ILE A 37 10.29 -3.25 1.65
N ILE A 38 9.15 -3.73 2.15
CA ILE A 38 8.87 -5.15 2.38
C ILE A 38 8.45 -5.78 1.04
N ALA A 39 7.47 -5.15 0.39
CA ALA A 39 6.95 -5.55 -0.91
C ALA A 39 6.39 -4.34 -1.62
N ASN A 40 6.44 -4.31 -2.94
CA ASN A 40 5.81 -3.29 -3.75
C ASN A 40 5.29 -3.87 -5.07
N GLY A 41 4.50 -3.08 -5.78
CA GLY A 41 3.98 -3.47 -7.08
C GLY A 41 3.56 -2.29 -7.93
N ILE A 42 3.77 -2.40 -9.24
CA ILE A 42 3.15 -1.55 -10.25
C ILE A 42 1.92 -2.28 -10.78
N VAL A 43 0.78 -1.61 -10.77
CA VAL A 43 -0.52 -2.16 -11.15
C VAL A 43 -1.16 -1.31 -12.25
N ARG A 44 -1.89 -1.95 -13.17
CA ARG A 44 -2.58 -1.27 -14.30
C ARG A 44 -4.09 -1.53 -14.33
N GLY A 45 -4.62 -2.23 -13.34
CA GLY A 45 -6.02 -2.59 -13.21
C GLY A 45 -6.35 -2.99 -11.77
N PRO A 46 -7.57 -3.49 -11.51
CA PRO A 46 -7.99 -3.92 -10.19
C PRO A 46 -7.01 -4.93 -9.58
N PHE A 47 -6.74 -4.79 -8.29
CA PHE A 47 -5.83 -5.67 -7.55
C PHE A 47 -6.31 -5.87 -6.13
N VAL A 48 -5.70 -6.84 -5.45
CA VAL A 48 -5.91 -7.10 -4.03
C VAL A 48 -4.62 -6.81 -3.29
N LEU A 49 -4.71 -6.06 -2.20
CA LEU A 49 -3.58 -5.80 -1.32
C LEU A 49 -3.92 -6.27 0.09
N THR A 50 -3.05 -7.09 0.66
CA THR A 50 -3.09 -7.44 2.08
C THR A 50 -2.05 -6.61 2.82
N ILE A 51 -2.52 -5.77 3.73
CA ILE A 51 -1.71 -5.01 4.68
C ILE A 51 -1.73 -5.81 5.99
N VAL A 52 -0.55 -6.14 6.53
CA VAL A 52 -0.46 -6.95 7.74
C VAL A 52 -0.10 -6.08 8.94
N GLN A 53 -0.39 -6.57 10.14
CA GLN A 53 -0.19 -5.82 11.38
C GLN A 53 1.26 -5.36 11.62
N SER A 54 2.25 -6.10 11.10
CA SER A 54 3.67 -5.74 11.24
C SER A 54 4.17 -4.73 10.21
N ASP A 55 3.34 -4.33 9.25
CA ASP A 55 3.70 -3.21 8.37
C ASP A 55 3.70 -1.92 9.19
N VAL A 56 4.68 -1.04 8.95
CA VAL A 56 4.72 0.28 9.59
C VAL A 56 3.90 1.29 8.79
N ALA A 57 3.98 1.21 7.46
CA ALA A 57 3.28 2.12 6.58
C ALA A 57 2.96 1.47 5.23
N VAL A 58 1.97 2.03 4.53
CA VAL A 58 1.74 1.78 3.11
C VAL A 58 1.92 3.06 2.32
N GLU A 59 2.66 2.98 1.21
CA GLU A 59 2.73 4.05 0.23
C GLU A 59 1.79 3.74 -0.93
N LEU A 60 0.92 4.69 -1.28
CA LEU A 60 -0.01 4.58 -2.39
C LEU A 60 0.22 5.75 -3.34
N ARG A 61 0.40 5.45 -4.63
CA ARG A 61 0.53 6.45 -5.70
C ARG A 61 -0.34 6.04 -6.88
N GLY A 62 -1.31 6.87 -7.25
CA GLY A 62 -2.20 6.56 -8.37
C GLY A 62 -3.12 5.35 -8.16
N VAL A 63 -3.29 4.90 -6.91
CA VAL A 63 -4.24 3.86 -6.52
C VAL A 63 -5.11 4.35 -5.37
N ILE A 64 -6.32 3.79 -5.29
CA ILE A 64 -7.25 3.97 -4.16
C ILE A 64 -7.54 2.57 -3.61
N LEU A 65 -7.56 2.45 -2.28
CA LEU A 65 -7.93 1.22 -1.59
C LEU A 65 -9.31 1.36 -0.96
N THR A 66 -10.08 0.28 -0.97
CA THR A 66 -11.34 0.12 -0.22
C THR A 66 -11.23 -1.15 0.60
N ALA A 67 -11.59 -1.08 1.89
CA ALA A 67 -11.61 -2.27 2.74
C ALA A 67 -12.62 -3.28 2.17
N ARG A 68 -12.23 -4.56 2.18
CA ARG A 68 -13.12 -5.67 1.80
C ARG A 68 -14.06 -6.08 2.92
#